data_AF-A0A8X7SVH2-F1
#
_entry.id   AF-A0A8X7SVH2-F1
#
_cell.length_a   1.000
_cell.length_b   1.000
_cell.length_c   1.000
_cell.angle_alpha   90.00
_cell.angle_beta   90.00
_cell.angle_gamma   90.00
#
_symmetry.space_group_name_H-M   'P 1'
#
loop_
_entity.id
_entity.type
_entity.pdbx_description
1 polymer ?
#
loop_
_entity_poly.entity_id
_entity_poly.type
_entity_poly.pdbx_seq_one_letter_code
_entity_poly.pdbx_strand_id
1 'polypeptide(L)'
;LRLRFNVIKTGIRMISLAYSRISLKDITQKLNLESEEDAEYIVAKAIRDGVVGATSGGRGGGAGGWAGLGGGSRVDHEHGIMETREGGDVYASDEPQAQLQQRVDFCLQIHNESVKAMRYPLNTHKAELDSAVAARERERELAQEIEEGGADMDEEDDDWV
;
A
#
# COMPACT_ATOMS: atom_id res chain seq x y z
N LEU A 1 -3.33 -14.78 22.90
CA LEU A 1 -4.76 -14.40 23.15
C LEU A 1 -5.41 -13.49 22.09
N ARG A 2 -4.80 -13.19 20.93
CA ARG A 2 -5.42 -12.31 19.90
C ARG A 2 -6.42 -13.01 18.97
N LEU A 3 -6.21 -14.31 18.72
CA LEU A 3 -7.05 -15.12 17.81
C LEU A 3 -8.49 -15.28 18.31
N ARG A 4 -8.71 -15.56 19.61
CA ARG A 4 -10.06 -15.74 20.18
C ARG A 4 -10.95 -14.52 19.89
N PHE A 5 -10.44 -13.32 20.13
CA PHE A 5 -11.17 -12.08 19.87
C PHE A 5 -11.46 -11.86 18.39
N ASN A 6 -10.49 -12.15 17.50
CA ASN A 6 -10.70 -12.03 16.06
C ASN A 6 -11.72 -13.05 15.53
N VAL A 7 -11.71 -14.28 16.04
CA VAL A 7 -12.69 -15.31 15.65
C VAL A 7 -14.10 -14.92 16.07
N ILE A 8 -14.28 -14.39 17.29
CA ILE A 8 -15.58 -13.90 17.76
C ILE A 8 -16.06 -12.71 16.89
N LYS A 9 -15.16 -11.77 16.58
CA LYS A 9 -15.46 -10.62 15.72
C LYS A 9 -15.88 -11.04 14.31
N THR A 10 -15.21 -12.02 13.72
CA THR A 10 -15.57 -12.59 12.42
C THR A 10 -16.88 -13.38 12.49
N GLY A 11 -17.12 -14.13 13.57
CA GLY A 11 -18.35 -14.88 13.79
C GLY A 11 -19.58 -13.97 13.85
N ILE A 12 -19.48 -12.84 14.57
CA ILE A 12 -20.57 -11.85 14.64
C ILE A 12 -20.82 -11.22 13.26
N ARG A 13 -19.77 -10.92 12.47
CA ARG A 13 -19.93 -10.43 11.10
C ARG A 13 -20.64 -11.44 10.19
N MET A 14 -20.36 -12.73 10.35
CA MET A 14 -21.05 -13.79 9.60
C MET A 14 -22.53 -13.86 9.98
N ILE A 15 -22.84 -13.78 11.27
CA ILE A 15 -24.23 -13.78 11.76
C ILE A 15 -24.99 -12.56 11.24
N SER A 16 -24.36 -11.38 11.24
CA SER A 16 -25.01 -10.14 10.77
C SER A 16 -25.25 -10.10 9.26
N LEU A 17 -24.49 -10.88 8.47
CA LEU A 17 -24.74 -11.05 7.04
C LEU A 17 -25.85 -12.06 6.76
N ALA A 18 -26.00 -13.08 7.61
CA ALA A 18 -26.97 -14.16 7.41
C ALA A 18 -28.37 -13.81 7.92
N TYR A 19 -28.48 -12.98 8.95
CA TYR A 19 -29.74 -12.67 9.62
C TYR A 19 -29.99 -11.16 9.65
N SER A 20 -31.16 -10.73 9.16
CA SER A 20 -31.63 -9.36 9.34
C SER A 20 -32.05 -9.09 10.79
N ARG A 21 -32.59 -10.10 11.50
CA ARG A 21 -32.97 -10.01 12.92
C ARG A 21 -32.62 -11.32 13.62
N ILE A 22 -31.94 -11.25 14.76
CA ILE A 22 -31.56 -12.42 15.55
C ILE A 22 -31.60 -12.09 17.05
N SER A 23 -32.02 -13.06 17.88
CA SER A 23 -32.04 -12.88 19.33
C SER A 23 -30.63 -12.98 19.94
N LEU A 24 -30.39 -12.29 21.05
CA LEU A 24 -29.13 -12.39 21.81
C LEU A 24 -28.91 -13.82 22.35
N LYS A 25 -30.00 -14.55 22.64
CA LYS A 25 -29.98 -15.97 23.06
C LYS A 25 -29.45 -16.90 21.99
N ASP A 26 -29.82 -16.66 20.73
CA ASP A 26 -29.32 -17.47 19.63
C ASP A 26 -27.85 -17.14 19.33
N ILE A 27 -27.45 -15.88 19.53
CA ILE A 27 -26.05 -15.46 19.40
C ILE A 27 -25.18 -16.13 20.47
N THR A 28 -25.60 -16.17 21.73
CA THR A 28 -24.84 -16.84 22.80
C THR A 28 -24.68 -18.33 22.52
N GLN A 29 -25.74 -19.02 22.08
CA GLN A 29 -25.68 -20.44 21.73
C GLN A 29 -24.76 -20.71 20.54
N LYS A 30 -24.82 -19.88 19.49
CA LYS A 30 -24.00 -20.06 18.28
C LYS A 30 -22.52 -19.73 18.49
N LEU A 31 -22.21 -18.72 19.31
CA LEU A 31 -20.83 -18.31 19.60
C LEU A 31 -20.26 -18.95 20.88
N ASN A 32 -21.08 -19.73 21.58
CA ASN A 32 -20.75 -20.43 22.81
C ASN A 32 -20.22 -19.47 23.90
N LEU A 33 -20.94 -18.35 24.08
CA LEU A 33 -20.64 -17.30 25.07
C LEU A 33 -21.23 -17.64 26.44
N GLU A 34 -20.63 -17.07 27.49
CA GLU A 34 -20.93 -17.43 28.88
C GLU A 34 -22.23 -16.78 29.41
N SER A 35 -22.65 -15.63 28.85
CA SER A 35 -23.85 -14.89 29.27
C SER A 35 -24.49 -14.11 28.11
N GLU A 36 -25.79 -13.83 28.22
CA GLU A 36 -26.53 -12.94 27.32
C GLU A 36 -25.99 -11.50 27.38
N GLU A 37 -25.57 -11.05 28.57
CA GLU A 37 -24.97 -9.72 28.78
C GLU A 37 -23.61 -9.58 28.06
N ASP A 38 -22.82 -10.66 28.01
CA ASP A 38 -21.53 -10.65 27.30
C ASP A 38 -21.74 -10.61 25.78
N ALA A 39 -22.72 -11.35 25.26
CA ALA A 39 -23.09 -11.26 23.84
C ALA A 39 -23.52 -9.85 23.46
N GLU A 40 -24.34 -9.20 24.29
CA GLU A 40 -24.75 -7.82 24.09
C GLU A 40 -23.55 -6.87 24.03
N TYR A 41 -22.65 -6.96 25.01
CA TYR A 41 -21.48 -6.10 25.07
C TYR A 41 -20.55 -6.28 23.86
N ILE A 42 -20.33 -7.53 23.43
CA ILE A 42 -19.49 -7.84 22.28
C ILE A 42 -20.16 -7.33 20.99
N VAL A 43 -21.47 -7.48 20.83
CA VAL A 43 -22.20 -6.95 19.66
C VAL A 43 -22.17 -5.42 19.63
N ALA A 44 -22.42 -4.76 20.76
CA ALA A 44 -22.34 -3.30 20.87
C ALA A 44 -20.94 -2.79 20.55
N LYS A 45 -19.90 -3.51 21.00
CA LYS A 45 -18.50 -3.21 20.66
C LYS A 45 -18.21 -3.44 19.18
N ALA A 46 -18.74 -4.51 18.57
CA ALA A 46 -18.56 -4.80 17.15
C ALA A 46 -19.20 -3.73 16.25
N ILE A 47 -20.34 -3.17 16.66
CA ILE A 47 -20.99 -2.03 15.99
C ILE A 47 -20.13 -0.77 16.13
N ARG A 48 -19.63 -0.47 17.34
CA ARG A 48 -18.74 0.68 17.60
C ARG A 48 -17.44 0.60 16.80
N ASP A 49 -16.87 -0.60 16.68
CA ASP A 49 -15.66 -0.86 15.90
C ASP A 49 -15.92 -0.84 14.37
N GLY A 50 -17.17 -0.65 13.93
CA GLY A 50 -17.53 -0.64 12.51
C GLY A 50 -17.38 -1.99 11.81
N VAL A 51 -17.35 -3.09 12.56
CA VAL A 51 -17.25 -4.46 12.00
C VAL A 51 -18.59 -4.89 11.41
N VAL A 52 -19.68 -4.43 12.04
CA VAL A 52 -21.06 -4.76 11.71
C VAL A 52 -21.80 -3.47 11.38
N GLY A 53 -22.49 -3.42 10.23
CA GLY A 53 -23.26 -2.25 9.82
C GLY A 53 -22.45 -1.11 9.20
N ALA A 54 -21.18 -1.32 8.86
CA ALA A 54 -20.41 -0.39 8.04
C ALA A 54 -20.91 -0.43 6.58
N THR A 55 -22.06 0.20 6.33
CA THR A 55 -22.30 0.77 5.01
C THR A 55 -21.31 1.92 4.88
N SER A 56 -20.22 1.72 4.13
CA SER A 56 -19.30 2.79 3.72
C SER A 56 -19.97 3.71 2.69
N GLY A 57 -21.14 4.25 3.04
CA GLY A 57 -21.82 5.30 2.31
C GLY A 57 -21.60 6.62 3.03
N GLY A 58 -20.54 7.34 2.66
CA GLY A 58 -20.35 8.74 3.05
C GLY A 58 -19.09 9.02 3.86
N ARG A 59 -17.92 8.96 3.20
CA ARG A 59 -16.81 9.82 3.61
C ARG A 59 -16.88 11.10 2.79
N GLY A 60 -17.82 11.97 3.16
CA GLY A 60 -17.63 13.39 2.94
C GLY A 60 -16.43 13.81 3.79
N GLY A 61 -15.30 14.10 3.14
CA GLY A 61 -14.18 14.77 3.77
C GLY A 61 -14.62 16.16 4.23
N GLY A 62 -14.92 16.29 5.51
CA GLY A 62 -15.28 17.55 6.13
C GLY A 62 -15.17 17.40 7.64
N ALA A 63 -14.25 18.17 8.24
CA ALA A 63 -14.25 18.38 9.68
C ALA A 63 -15.61 18.99 10.06
N GLY A 64 -16.44 18.21 10.73
CA GLY A 64 -17.76 18.64 11.23
C GLY A 64 -18.93 17.95 10.53
N GLY A 65 -19.65 17.12 11.30
CA GLY A 65 -21.05 16.80 11.08
C GLY A 65 -21.36 15.76 10.01
N TRP A 66 -21.65 14.53 10.46
CA TRP A 66 -22.83 13.82 9.97
C TRP A 66 -23.40 12.93 11.09
N ALA A 67 -23.98 13.58 12.10
CA ALA A 67 -25.11 12.97 12.78
C ALA A 67 -26.27 12.98 11.78
N GLY A 68 -26.51 11.87 11.07
CA GLY A 68 -27.72 11.73 10.26
C GLY A 68 -27.59 11.09 8.90
N LEU A 69 -27.11 9.85 8.81
CA LEU A 69 -27.68 8.84 7.91
C LEU A 69 -27.73 7.53 8.71
N GLY A 70 -28.84 7.37 9.45
CA GLY A 70 -29.07 6.21 10.30
C GLY A 70 -29.27 4.94 9.46
N GLY A 71 -28.24 4.10 9.42
CA GLY A 71 -28.27 2.83 8.68
C GLY A 71 -27.35 1.76 9.25
N GLY A 72 -26.99 1.85 10.53
CA GLY A 72 -26.21 0.82 11.21
C GLY A 72 -27.09 -0.23 11.89
N SER A 73 -26.55 -1.43 12.12
CA SER A 73 -27.18 -2.42 13.00
C SER A 73 -27.44 -1.82 14.38
N ARG A 74 -28.58 -2.17 14.97
CA ARG A 74 -29.01 -1.71 16.30
C ARG A 74 -29.27 -2.91 17.19
N VAL A 75 -29.00 -2.74 18.48
CA VAL A 75 -29.35 -3.71 19.51
C VAL A 75 -30.52 -3.13 20.29
N ASP A 76 -31.59 -3.91 20.42
CA ASP A 76 -32.71 -3.62 21.29
C ASP A 76 -32.55 -4.42 22.60
N HIS A 77 -32.32 -3.69 23.69
CA HIS A 77 -32.11 -4.26 25.02
C HIS A 77 -33.40 -4.77 25.67
N GLU A 78 -34.56 -4.19 25.32
CA GLU A 78 -35.85 -4.58 25.89
C GLU A 78 -36.35 -5.89 25.28
N HIS A 79 -36.16 -6.05 23.98
CA HIS A 79 -36.58 -7.25 23.25
C HIS A 79 -35.46 -8.31 23.14
N GLY A 80 -34.21 -7.95 23.46
CA GLY A 80 -33.06 -8.84 23.36
C GLY A 80 -32.78 -9.27 21.91
N ILE A 81 -32.99 -8.37 20.95
CA ILE A 81 -32.86 -8.64 19.51
C ILE A 81 -31.80 -7.70 18.93
N MET A 82 -30.94 -8.26 18.10
CA MET A 82 -30.06 -7.52 17.20
C MET A 82 -30.73 -7.39 15.84
N GLU A 83 -30.91 -6.16 15.37
CA GLU A 83 -31.39 -5.86 14.03
C GLU A 83 -30.24 -5.37 13.16
N THR A 84 -30.03 -6.03 12.04
CA THR A 84 -29.05 -5.66 11.03
C THR A 84 -29.78 -5.27 9.75
N ARG A 85 -29.41 -4.11 9.21
CA ARG A 85 -29.83 -3.70 7.88
C ARG A 85 -28.85 -4.28 6.86
N GLU A 86 -29.39 -4.88 5.80
CA GLU A 86 -28.58 -5.43 4.72
C GLU A 86 -27.70 -4.33 4.10
N GLY A 87 -26.46 -4.71 3.75
CA GLY A 87 -25.52 -3.81 3.08
C GLY A 87 -26.08 -3.36 1.74
N GLY A 88 -26.13 -2.05 1.52
CA GLY A 88 -26.57 -1.47 0.25
C GLY A 88 -25.63 -1.80 -0.91
N ASP A 89 -26.05 -1.45 -2.12
CA ASP A 89 -25.26 -1.65 -3.33
C ASP A 89 -23.88 -0.98 -3.23
N VAL A 90 -22.82 -1.79 -3.35
CA VAL A 90 -21.43 -1.34 -3.26
C VAL A 90 -21.06 -0.41 -4.42
N TYR A 91 -21.68 -0.59 -5.59
CA TYR A 91 -21.39 0.24 -6.78
C TYR A 91 -22.04 1.62 -6.73
N ALA A 92 -23.01 1.83 -5.84
CA ALA A 92 -23.56 3.15 -5.58
C ALA A 92 -22.60 4.03 -4.74
N SER A 93 -21.59 3.43 -4.12
CA SER A 93 -20.59 4.14 -3.31
C SER A 93 -19.32 4.48 -4.11
N ASP A 94 -18.46 5.32 -3.53
CA ASP A 94 -17.12 5.67 -4.06
C ASP A 94 -16.04 4.61 -3.76
N GLU A 95 -16.40 3.56 -3.01
CA GLU A 95 -15.47 2.48 -2.65
C GLU A 95 -14.82 1.81 -3.87
N PRO A 96 -15.54 1.47 -4.97
CA PRO A 96 -14.91 0.86 -6.14
C PRO A 96 -13.87 1.76 -6.80
N GLN A 97 -14.10 3.08 -6.84
CA GLN A 97 -13.17 4.04 -7.43
C GLN A 97 -11.89 4.14 -6.58
N ALA A 98 -12.01 4.18 -5.25
CA ALA A 98 -10.86 4.18 -4.35
C ALA A 98 -10.00 2.91 -4.50
N GLN A 99 -10.65 1.73 -4.61
CA GLN A 99 -9.96 0.46 -4.83
C GLN A 99 -9.23 0.42 -6.18
N LEU A 100 -9.83 0.99 -7.22
CA LEU A 100 -9.17 1.11 -8.53
C LEU A 100 -8.01 2.08 -8.50
N GLN A 101 -8.14 3.23 -7.83
CA GLN A 101 -7.05 4.19 -7.69
C GLN A 101 -5.81 3.54 -7.05
N GLN A 102 -6.00 2.79 -5.95
CA GLN A 102 -4.91 2.08 -5.29
C GLN A 102 -4.19 1.10 -6.24
N ARG A 103 -4.95 0.40 -7.08
CA ARG A 103 -4.40 -0.54 -8.08
C ARG A 103 -3.65 0.19 -9.19
N VAL A 104 -4.20 1.29 -9.68
CA VAL A 104 -3.56 2.12 -10.71
C VAL A 104 -2.24 2.66 -10.19
N ASP A 105 -2.21 3.19 -8.98
CA ASP A 105 -0.99 3.69 -8.34
C ASP A 105 0.07 2.60 -8.23
N PHE A 106 -0.32 1.39 -7.80
CA PHE A 106 0.58 0.24 -7.72
C PHE A 106 1.15 -0.18 -9.08
N CYS A 107 0.29 -0.27 -10.11
CA CYS A 107 0.73 -0.62 -11.46
C CYS A 107 1.66 0.43 -12.06
N LEU A 108 1.36 1.72 -11.86
CA LEU A 108 2.22 2.82 -12.30
C LEU A 108 3.56 2.81 -11.58
N GLN A 109 3.59 2.48 -10.29
CA GLN A 109 4.83 2.33 -9.54
C GLN A 109 5.71 1.23 -10.15
N ILE A 110 5.17 0.03 -10.40
CA ILE A 110 5.91 -1.07 -11.03
C ILE A 110 6.41 -0.69 -12.42
N HIS A 111 5.57 -0.01 -13.22
CA HIS A 111 5.97 0.46 -14.54
C HIS A 111 7.17 1.41 -14.45
N ASN A 112 7.11 2.39 -13.55
CA ASN A 112 8.19 3.35 -13.34
C ASN A 112 9.47 2.67 -12.85
N GLU A 113 9.37 1.70 -11.93
CA GLU A 113 10.51 0.92 -11.46
C GLU A 113 11.13 0.07 -12.59
N SER A 114 10.31 -0.55 -13.42
CA SER A 114 10.76 -1.36 -14.56
C SER A 114 11.44 -0.52 -15.63
N VAL A 115 10.88 0.66 -15.96
CA VAL A 115 11.50 1.61 -16.89
C VAL A 115 12.82 2.14 -16.33
N LYS A 116 12.88 2.42 -15.02
CA LYS A 116 14.14 2.78 -14.36
C LYS A 116 15.15 1.63 -14.47
N ALA A 117 14.78 0.39 -14.18
CA ALA A 117 15.69 -0.76 -14.30
C ALA A 117 16.14 -1.04 -15.74
N MET A 118 15.27 -0.82 -16.74
CA MET A 118 15.62 -0.96 -18.15
C MET A 118 16.53 0.17 -18.65
N ARG A 119 16.55 1.34 -18.00
CA ARG A 119 17.34 2.50 -18.44
C ARG A 119 18.58 2.75 -17.57
N TYR A 120 18.54 2.34 -16.30
CA TYR A 120 19.65 2.45 -15.36
C TYR A 120 20.32 1.07 -15.18
N PRO A 121 21.61 0.91 -15.53
CA PRO A 121 22.55 1.93 -15.98
C PRO A 121 22.99 1.70 -17.44
N LEU A 122 22.21 2.14 -18.44
CA LEU A 122 22.71 2.19 -19.82
C LEU A 122 23.72 3.32 -20.06
N ASN A 123 23.79 4.30 -19.16
CA ASN A 123 24.73 5.42 -19.30
C ASN A 123 26.06 5.19 -18.57
N THR A 124 26.22 4.14 -17.74
CA THR A 124 27.53 3.84 -17.14
C THR A 124 28.45 3.24 -18.19
N HIS A 125 27.99 2.28 -18.99
CA HIS A 125 28.81 1.70 -20.05
C HIS A 125 29.20 2.74 -21.12
N LYS A 126 28.31 3.69 -21.43
CA LYS A 126 28.66 4.80 -22.35
C LYS A 126 29.66 5.77 -21.72
N ALA A 127 29.48 6.16 -20.46
CA ALA A 127 30.43 7.02 -19.75
C ALA A 127 31.80 6.34 -19.53
N GLU A 128 31.82 5.03 -19.26
CA GLU A 128 33.04 4.21 -19.19
C GLU A 128 33.74 4.14 -20.54
N LEU A 129 33.00 3.94 -21.64
CA LEU A 129 33.58 3.94 -22.99
C LEU A 129 34.15 5.31 -23.37
N ASP A 130 33.40 6.40 -23.13
CA ASP A 130 33.82 7.77 -23.45
C ASP A 130 35.06 8.18 -22.62
N SER A 131 35.12 7.78 -21.35
CA SER A 131 36.30 8.01 -20.49
C SER A 131 37.52 7.17 -20.89
N ALA A 132 37.32 5.92 -21.33
CA ALA A 132 38.38 5.07 -21.86
C ALA A 132 38.96 5.62 -23.18
N VAL A 133 38.11 6.15 -24.07
CA VAL A 133 38.54 6.81 -25.31
C VAL A 133 39.32 8.09 -25.01
N ALA A 134 38.84 8.93 -24.10
CA ALA A 134 39.52 10.16 -23.69
C ALA A 134 40.85 9.92 -22.94
N ALA A 135 41.02 8.77 -22.27
CA ALA A 135 42.30 8.39 -21.69
C ALA A 135 43.32 8.01 -22.77
N ARG A 136 42.90 7.23 -23.77
CA ARG A 136 43.75 6.79 -24.88
C ARG A 136 44.18 7.94 -25.80
N GLU A 137 43.30 8.92 -26.01
CA GLU A 137 43.61 10.12 -26.81
C GLU A 137 44.68 10.97 -26.13
N ARG A 138 44.60 11.16 -24.81
CA ARG A 138 45.62 11.87 -24.02
C ARG A 138 46.97 11.16 -24.01
N GLU A 139 47.00 9.82 -23.93
CA GLU A 139 48.25 9.06 -24.06
C GLU A 139 48.88 9.24 -25.45
N ARG A 140 48.06 9.33 -26.50
CA ARG A 140 48.53 9.54 -27.86
C ARG A 140 49.07 10.95 -28.07
N GLU A 141 48.42 11.97 -27.51
CA GLU A 141 48.89 13.36 -27.55
C GLU A 141 50.24 13.51 -26.83
N LEU A 142 50.40 12.94 -25.63
CA LEU A 142 51.67 12.94 -24.90
C LEU A 142 52.78 12.19 -25.66
N ALA A 143 52.46 11.07 -26.31
CA ALA A 143 53.43 10.35 -27.13
C ALA A 143 53.88 11.16 -28.35
N GLN A 144 52.97 11.90 -28.99
CA GLN A 144 53.31 12.81 -30.09
C GLN A 144 54.15 14.00 -29.61
N GLU A 145 53.85 14.57 -28.45
CA GLU A 145 54.63 15.67 -27.86
C GLU A 145 56.05 15.22 -27.44
N ILE A 146 56.21 13.96 -27.01
CA ILE A 146 57.54 13.37 -26.73
C ILE A 146 58.30 13.07 -28.02
N GLU A 147 57.64 12.60 -29.07
CA GLU A 147 58.25 12.38 -30.39
C GLU A 147 58.68 13.70 -31.04
N GLU A 148 57.84 14.73 -30.96
CA GLU A 148 58.10 16.07 -31.48
C GLU A 148 59.16 16.81 -30.64
N GLY A 149 59.15 16.67 -29.31
CA GLY A 149 60.17 17.24 -28.41
C GLY A 149 61.48 16.45 -28.34
N GLY A 150 61.49 15.20 -28.80
CA GLY A 150 62.70 14.37 -28.93
C GLY A 150 63.47 14.61 -30.24
N ALA A 151 62.82 15.19 -31.25
CA ALA A 151 63.47 15.54 -32.51
C ALA A 151 64.43 16.74 -32.41
N ASP A 152 64.37 17.53 -31.32
CA ASP A 152 65.24 18.69 -31.06
C ASP A 152 66.33 18.41 -30.00
N MET A 153 66.50 17.16 -29.53
CA MET A 153 67.54 16.78 -28.54
C MET A 153 68.62 15.83 -29.09
N ASP A 154 68.71 15.64 -30.41
CA ASP A 154 69.73 14.78 -31.05
C ASP A 154 70.70 15.55 -31.98
N GLU A 155 70.94 16.85 -31.73
CA GLU A 155 72.07 17.59 -32.32
C GLU A 155 72.76 18.49 -31.27
N GLU A 156 73.72 17.96 -30.50
CA GLU A 156 75.01 18.61 -30.15
C GLU A 156 75.95 17.61 -29.43
N ASP A 157 77.13 17.42 -30.04
CA ASP A 157 78.08 16.31 -29.93
C ASP A 157 78.86 16.11 -28.59
N ASP A 158 79.39 14.88 -28.46
CA ASP A 158 80.58 14.40 -27.74
C ASP A 158 81.57 15.45 -27.17
N ASP A 159 82.00 15.27 -25.91
CA ASP A 159 83.40 15.59 -25.52
C ASP A 159 83.98 14.55 -24.55
N TRP A 160 85.02 13.86 -25.02
CA TRP A 160 85.86 12.90 -24.32
C TRP A 160 87.20 13.60 -24.00
N VAL A 161 87.43 14.00 -22.73
CA VAL A 161 88.78 14.18 -22.14
C VAL A 161 88.75 13.79 -20.66
#